data_AF-A0A9D1KU49-F1
#
_entry.id   AF-A0A9D1KU49-F1
#
_cell.length_a   1.000
_cell.length_b   1.000
_cell.length_c   1.000
_cell.angle_alpha   90.00
_cell.angle_beta   90.00
_cell.angle_gamma   90.00
#
_symmetry.space_group_name_H-M   'P 1'
#
loop_
_entity.id
_entity.type
_entity.pdbx_description
1 polymer ?
#
loop_
_entity_poly.entity_id
_entity_poly.type
_entity_poly.pdbx_seq_one_letter_code
_entity_poly.pdbx_strand_id
1 'polypeptide(L)'
;MKTKHPFFPIAGALLVLFLSAAFPAQGQNRQDIAKKDLLKQGNRMYKRAEYDRTDSLYAQAVALDTTYATGWYNLGNSLYLGGDVAQAQAAWMKSLFNTPQDDQRAPVLYNLGGVEMDKKNYAEAIKLYKDALRRDPSDEQARYNLALAQQLLKDQQQNQPQNNQNQDNNQNQNNDNNQNDQNQNNDNNNNDPNQNDQNQNNQGGGGSSGQQAPQRLSPSDEQMLRAIDRQEQNTQDKLKGDKTEGAVIHTTKDW
;
A
#
# COMPACT_ATOMS: atom_id res chain seq x y z
N MET A 1 -74.37 0.30 54.58
CA MET A 1 -73.89 1.40 53.71
C MET A 1 -72.43 1.15 53.39
N LYS A 2 -72.09 0.93 52.11
CA LYS A 2 -70.73 0.63 51.64
C LYS A 2 -70.01 1.95 51.33
N THR A 3 -69.00 2.33 52.10
CA THR A 3 -68.11 3.45 51.78
C THR A 3 -66.93 2.92 50.96
N LYS A 4 -66.89 3.30 49.68
CA LYS A 4 -65.76 3.06 48.78
C LYS A 4 -64.66 4.08 49.12
N HIS A 5 -63.47 3.61 49.47
CA HIS A 5 -62.27 4.45 49.47
C HIS A 5 -61.60 4.38 48.09
N PRO A 6 -61.19 5.51 47.49
CA PRO A 6 -60.47 5.50 46.22
C PRO A 6 -59.00 5.13 46.43
N PHE A 7 -58.53 4.18 45.63
CA PHE A 7 -57.14 3.79 45.45
C PHE A 7 -56.42 4.90 44.66
N PHE A 8 -55.35 5.47 45.20
CA PHE A 8 -54.43 6.33 44.44
C PHE A 8 -53.16 5.53 44.11
N PRO A 9 -52.85 5.25 42.83
CA PRO A 9 -51.53 4.76 42.47
C PRO A 9 -50.59 5.96 42.29
N ILE A 10 -49.67 6.16 43.24
CA ILE A 10 -48.47 6.97 43.02
C ILE A 10 -47.37 6.01 42.59
N ALA A 11 -47.18 5.84 41.28
CA ALA A 11 -46.01 5.17 40.75
C ALA A 11 -45.70 5.70 39.35
N GLY A 12 -44.49 6.23 39.18
CA GLY A 12 -43.90 6.38 37.86
C GLY A 12 -43.47 7.79 37.48
N ALA A 13 -42.42 8.29 38.12
CA ALA A 13 -41.52 9.26 37.47
C ALA A 13 -40.09 9.02 38.01
N LEU A 14 -39.49 7.90 37.60
CA LEU A 14 -38.05 7.68 37.72
C LEU A 14 -37.37 8.59 36.69
N LEU A 15 -37.04 9.81 37.11
CA LEU A 15 -36.25 10.74 36.33
C LEU A 15 -34.79 10.24 36.39
N VAL A 16 -34.43 9.37 35.44
CA VAL A 16 -33.05 8.93 35.22
C VAL A 16 -32.29 10.13 34.67
N LEU A 17 -31.66 10.88 35.57
CA LEU A 17 -30.60 11.83 35.24
C LEU A 17 -29.42 11.03 34.67
N PHE A 18 -29.38 10.90 33.34
CA PHE A 18 -28.13 10.59 32.64
C PHE A 18 -27.20 11.79 32.85
N LEU A 19 -26.37 11.75 33.89
CA LEU A 19 -25.11 12.50 33.90
C LEU A 19 -24.24 11.89 32.80
N SER A 20 -24.37 12.40 31.58
CA SER A 20 -23.32 12.28 30.59
C SER A 20 -22.13 13.07 31.12
N ALA A 21 -21.20 12.38 31.77
CA ALA A 21 -19.87 12.91 32.03
C ALA A 21 -19.15 13.09 30.70
N ALA A 22 -19.49 14.15 29.98
CA ALA A 22 -18.77 14.61 28.79
C ALA A 22 -17.49 15.32 29.25
N PHE A 23 -16.48 14.55 29.65
CA PHE A 23 -15.12 15.08 29.85
C PHE A 23 -14.04 14.20 29.20
N PRO A 24 -13.94 14.14 27.86
CA PRO A 24 -12.70 13.73 27.20
C PRO A 24 -11.87 14.89 26.61
N ALA A 25 -12.46 16.06 26.37
CA ALA A 25 -11.80 17.12 25.58
C ALA A 25 -10.55 17.74 26.23
N GLN A 26 -10.49 17.85 27.56
CA GLN A 26 -9.33 18.44 28.27
C GLN A 26 -8.14 17.47 28.40
N GLY A 27 -8.38 16.15 28.37
CA GLY A 27 -7.32 15.14 28.42
C GLY A 27 -6.58 15.02 27.10
N GLN A 28 -7.34 14.91 26.00
CA GLN A 28 -6.80 14.83 24.64
C GLN A 28 -5.98 16.07 24.27
N ASN A 29 -6.46 17.27 24.60
CA ASN A 29 -5.74 18.51 24.30
C ASN A 29 -4.38 18.60 25.03
N ARG A 30 -4.28 18.05 26.26
CA ARG A 30 -2.99 18.01 27.00
C ARG A 30 -2.00 17.02 26.38
N GLN A 31 -2.46 15.84 25.97
CA GLN A 31 -1.62 14.85 25.28
C GLN A 31 -1.13 15.38 23.92
N ASP A 32 -2.00 16.09 23.19
CA ASP A 32 -1.65 16.71 21.91
C ASP A 32 -0.58 17.80 22.02
N ILE A 33 -0.66 18.62 23.07
CA ILE A 33 0.37 19.64 23.35
C ILE A 33 1.69 18.94 23.73
N ALA A 34 1.64 17.97 24.63
CA ALA A 34 2.81 17.27 25.12
C ALA A 34 3.57 16.50 24.01
N LYS A 35 2.85 15.75 23.15
CA LYS A 35 3.50 15.01 22.04
C LYS A 35 4.16 15.95 21.02
N LYS A 36 3.53 17.10 20.73
CA LYS A 36 4.10 18.11 19.84
C LYS A 36 5.31 18.80 20.45
N ASP A 37 5.29 19.05 21.76
CA ASP A 37 6.45 19.60 22.46
C ASP A 37 7.63 18.63 22.42
N LEU A 38 7.41 17.35 22.76
CA LEU A 38 8.41 16.29 22.68
C LEU A 38 9.03 16.19 21.28
N LEU A 39 8.22 16.22 20.21
CA LEU A 39 8.74 16.30 18.84
C LEU A 39 9.62 17.53 18.61
N LYS A 40 9.20 18.72 19.05
CA LYS A 40 10.02 19.93 18.92
C LYS A 40 11.35 19.79 19.66
N GLN A 41 11.38 19.12 20.81
CA GLN A 41 12.62 18.84 21.53
C GLN A 41 13.50 17.84 20.76
N GLY A 42 12.90 16.74 20.30
CA GLY A 42 13.57 15.73 19.48
C GLY A 42 14.18 16.34 18.22
N ASN A 43 13.46 17.18 17.50
CA ASN A 43 13.97 17.89 16.31
C ASN A 43 15.20 18.75 16.62
N ARG A 44 15.32 19.33 17.84
CA ARG A 44 16.52 20.10 18.23
C ARG A 44 17.73 19.19 18.44
N MET A 45 17.52 18.01 19.01
CA MET A 45 18.58 17.01 19.22
C MET A 45 18.98 16.34 17.90
N TYR A 46 18.00 16.06 17.03
CA TYR A 46 18.21 15.53 15.68
C TYR A 46 19.13 16.42 14.86
N LYS A 47 18.89 17.74 14.88
CA LYS A 47 19.76 18.73 14.20
C LYS A 47 21.20 18.78 14.73
N ARG A 48 21.45 18.23 15.92
CA ARG A 48 22.77 18.12 16.54
C ARG A 48 23.38 16.72 16.38
N ALA A 49 22.71 15.82 15.65
CA ALA A 49 23.05 14.41 15.52
C ALA A 49 23.13 13.67 16.88
N GLU A 50 22.39 14.13 17.89
CA GLU A 50 22.30 13.48 19.20
C GLU A 50 21.21 12.39 19.16
N TYR A 51 21.44 11.31 18.41
CA TYR A 51 20.40 10.32 18.06
C TYR A 51 19.83 9.58 19.28
N ASP A 52 20.65 9.17 20.26
CA ASP A 52 20.15 8.51 21.48
C ASP A 52 19.09 9.36 22.22
N ARG A 53 19.34 10.67 22.35
CA ARG A 53 18.40 11.61 22.97
C ARG A 53 17.20 11.86 22.09
N THR A 54 17.42 11.93 20.78
CA THR A 54 16.37 12.13 19.78
C THR A 54 15.38 10.98 19.80
N ASP A 55 15.86 9.74 19.78
CA ASP A 55 15.07 8.51 19.81
C ASP A 55 14.21 8.45 21.07
N SER A 56 14.81 8.77 22.23
CA SER A 56 14.06 8.82 23.50
C SER A 56 12.91 9.83 23.46
N LEU A 57 13.13 11.02 22.88
CA LEU A 57 12.11 12.07 22.79
C LEU A 57 11.00 11.71 21.80
N TYR A 58 11.36 11.18 20.63
CA TYR A 58 10.38 10.73 19.64
C TYR A 58 9.59 9.51 20.13
N ALA A 59 10.24 8.54 20.79
CA ALA A 59 9.57 7.39 21.40
C ALA A 59 8.53 7.81 22.46
N GLN A 60 8.86 8.80 23.30
CA GLN A 60 7.90 9.37 24.24
C GLN A 60 6.72 10.05 23.52
N ALA A 61 6.96 10.75 22.41
CA ALA A 61 5.90 11.41 21.64
C ALA A 61 4.90 10.40 21.04
N VAL A 62 5.38 9.31 20.45
CA VAL A 62 4.51 8.25 19.88
C VAL A 62 3.89 7.35 20.95
N ALA A 63 4.44 7.30 22.16
CA ALA A 63 3.81 6.62 23.29
C ALA A 63 2.59 7.40 23.83
N LEU A 64 2.59 8.73 23.72
CA LEU A 64 1.43 9.56 24.07
C LEU A 64 0.29 9.44 23.06
N ASP A 65 0.62 9.20 21.78
CA ASP A 65 -0.36 8.94 20.72
C ASP A 65 0.23 7.98 19.69
N THR A 66 -0.23 6.73 19.73
CA THR A 66 0.26 5.67 18.86
C THR A 66 -0.15 5.86 17.40
N THR A 67 -1.09 6.76 17.11
CA THR A 67 -1.52 7.10 15.75
C THR A 67 -0.80 8.34 15.21
N TYR A 68 0.17 8.89 15.96
CA TYR A 68 0.91 10.06 15.53
C TYR A 68 1.90 9.73 14.42
N ALA A 69 1.41 9.68 13.19
CA ALA A 69 2.13 9.25 12.00
C ALA A 69 3.51 9.92 11.90
N THR A 70 3.57 11.21 12.14
CA THR A 70 4.82 11.93 12.01
C THR A 70 5.77 11.88 13.18
N GLY A 71 5.29 11.52 14.37
CA GLY A 71 6.18 11.05 15.43
C GLY A 71 6.91 9.78 15.00
N TRP A 72 6.18 8.83 14.40
CA TRP A 72 6.75 7.58 13.89
C TRP A 72 7.71 7.81 12.72
N TYR A 73 7.39 8.75 11.82
CA TYR A 73 8.27 9.13 10.72
C TYR A 73 9.63 9.65 11.22
N ASN A 74 9.59 10.60 12.15
CA ASN A 74 10.76 11.20 12.75
C ASN A 74 11.61 10.21 13.54
N LEU A 75 10.95 9.31 14.28
CA LEU A 75 11.63 8.20 14.95
C LEU A 75 12.36 7.32 13.94
N GLY A 76 11.71 6.96 12.83
CA GLY A 76 12.35 6.19 11.76
C GLY A 76 13.59 6.87 11.18
N ASN A 77 13.52 8.18 10.89
CA ASN A 77 14.66 8.93 10.38
C ASN A 77 15.83 8.95 11.36
N SER A 78 15.55 9.18 12.65
CA SER A 78 16.58 9.20 13.70
C SER A 78 17.24 7.83 13.89
N LEU A 79 16.44 6.76 13.98
CA LEU A 79 16.94 5.40 14.09
C LEU A 79 17.81 5.00 12.89
N TYR A 80 17.41 5.40 11.68
CA TYR A 80 18.18 5.12 10.47
C TYR A 80 19.55 5.79 10.51
N LEU A 81 19.60 7.08 10.85
CA LEU A 81 20.87 7.82 10.99
C LEU A 81 21.72 7.34 12.18
N GLY A 82 21.08 6.82 13.23
CA GLY A 82 21.72 6.14 14.35
C GLY A 82 22.22 4.72 14.03
N GLY A 83 21.88 4.18 12.85
CA GLY A 83 22.31 2.86 12.37
C GLY A 83 21.39 1.69 12.74
N ASP A 84 20.28 1.92 13.46
CA ASP A 84 19.27 0.89 13.75
C ASP A 84 18.23 0.81 12.61
N VAL A 85 18.67 0.28 11.47
CA VAL A 85 17.87 0.18 10.24
C VAL A 85 16.61 -0.68 10.43
N ALA A 86 16.69 -1.71 11.29
CA ALA A 86 15.56 -2.61 11.53
C ALA A 86 14.43 -1.90 12.29
N GLN A 87 14.77 -1.15 13.35
CA GLN A 87 13.78 -0.36 14.06
C GLN A 87 13.29 0.83 13.22
N ALA A 88 14.17 1.43 12.41
CA ALA A 88 13.78 2.49 11.49
C ALA A 88 12.66 2.05 10.53
N GLN A 89 12.82 0.88 9.91
CA GLN A 89 11.80 0.29 9.05
C GLN A 89 10.48 0.07 9.80
N ALA A 90 10.52 -0.48 11.02
CA ALA A 90 9.32 -0.70 11.81
C ALA A 90 8.60 0.63 12.13
N ALA A 91 9.35 1.68 12.48
CA ALA A 91 8.82 3.01 12.74
C ALA A 91 8.21 3.64 11.47
N TRP A 92 8.89 3.56 10.32
CA TRP A 92 8.32 4.03 9.05
C TRP A 92 7.07 3.26 8.62
N MET A 93 7.01 1.93 8.83
CA MET A 93 5.78 1.16 8.59
C MET A 93 4.63 1.63 9.48
N LYS A 94 4.90 1.94 10.76
CA LYS A 94 3.91 2.56 11.66
C LYS A 94 3.49 3.95 11.21
N SER A 95 4.42 4.77 10.71
CA SER A 95 4.08 6.05 10.09
C SER A 95 3.14 5.84 8.90
N LEU A 96 3.51 4.99 7.95
CA LEU A 96 2.74 4.74 6.73
C LEU A 96 1.34 4.20 7.04
N PHE A 97 1.19 3.34 8.06
CA PHE A 97 -0.11 2.84 8.49
C PHE A 97 -1.01 3.96 9.04
N ASN A 98 -0.44 4.93 9.74
CA ASN A 98 -1.18 6.01 10.38
C ASN A 98 -1.31 7.29 9.52
N THR A 99 -0.66 7.38 8.36
CA THR A 99 -0.75 8.54 7.45
C THR A 99 -1.96 8.41 6.50
N PRO A 100 -3.01 9.22 6.65
CA PRO A 100 -4.18 9.16 5.78
C PRO A 100 -4.00 9.94 4.47
N GLN A 101 -3.10 10.93 4.44
CA GLN A 101 -2.90 11.85 3.32
C GLN A 101 -1.80 11.32 2.39
N ASP A 102 -2.06 11.31 1.08
CA ASP A 102 -1.15 10.66 0.12
C ASP A 102 0.21 11.37 -0.03
N ASP A 103 0.26 12.69 0.10
CA ASP A 103 1.49 13.48 0.01
C ASP A 103 2.51 13.11 1.10
N GLN A 104 2.05 12.94 2.33
CA GLN A 104 2.88 12.55 3.48
C GLN A 104 3.33 11.09 3.43
N ARG A 105 2.74 10.25 2.55
CA ARG A 105 3.15 8.86 2.38
C ARG A 105 4.36 8.74 1.46
N ALA A 106 4.56 9.67 0.52
CA ALA A 106 5.63 9.60 -0.48
C ALA A 106 7.04 9.53 0.16
N PRO A 107 7.40 10.39 1.13
CA PRO A 107 8.71 10.33 1.80
C PRO A 107 8.94 9.01 2.56
N VAL A 108 7.89 8.48 3.19
CA VAL A 108 7.95 7.20 3.93
C VAL A 108 8.19 6.02 2.98
N LEU A 109 7.47 5.99 1.85
CA LEU A 109 7.62 4.98 0.82
C LEU A 109 9.02 5.03 0.18
N TYR A 110 9.55 6.22 -0.06
CA TYR A 110 10.91 6.42 -0.52
C TYR A 110 11.94 5.85 0.47
N ASN A 111 11.84 6.18 1.76
CA ASN A 111 12.77 5.67 2.77
C ASN A 111 12.70 4.13 2.90
N LEU A 112 11.50 3.55 2.89
CA LEU A 112 11.30 2.10 2.88
C LEU A 112 11.92 1.46 1.62
N GLY A 113 11.79 2.12 0.46
CA GLY A 113 12.45 1.70 -0.78
C GLY A 113 13.98 1.65 -0.63
N GLY A 114 14.56 2.64 0.06
CA GLY A 114 15.99 2.66 0.41
C GLY A 114 16.41 1.47 1.25
N VAL A 115 15.64 1.12 2.27
CA VAL A 115 15.91 -0.08 3.11
C VAL A 115 15.87 -1.36 2.28
N GLU A 116 14.92 -1.49 1.35
CA GLU A 116 14.85 -2.67 0.49
C GLU A 116 15.98 -2.70 -0.56
N MET A 117 16.52 -1.54 -0.97
CA MET A 117 17.75 -1.47 -1.77
C MET A 117 18.95 -2.01 -0.98
N ASP A 118 19.11 -1.61 0.29
CA ASP A 118 20.21 -2.05 1.15
C ASP A 118 20.19 -3.57 1.35
N LYS A 119 18.99 -4.15 1.46
CA LYS A 119 18.77 -5.60 1.54
C LYS A 119 18.92 -6.34 0.21
N LYS A 120 19.12 -5.62 -0.91
CA LYS A 120 19.12 -6.16 -2.28
C LYS A 120 17.80 -6.79 -2.71
N ASN A 121 16.71 -6.39 -2.05
CA ASN A 121 15.33 -6.74 -2.41
C ASN A 121 14.83 -5.79 -3.50
N TYR A 122 15.54 -5.73 -4.63
CA TYR A 122 15.35 -4.71 -5.67
C TYR A 122 13.93 -4.69 -6.24
N ALA A 123 13.27 -5.86 -6.35
CA ALA A 123 11.89 -5.94 -6.81
C ALA A 123 10.91 -5.20 -5.88
N GLU A 124 11.12 -5.24 -4.57
CA GLU A 124 10.27 -4.54 -3.60
C GLU A 124 10.62 -3.05 -3.55
N ALA A 125 11.90 -2.70 -3.61
CA ALA A 125 12.35 -1.31 -3.74
C ALA A 125 11.70 -0.62 -4.96
N ILE A 126 11.63 -1.30 -6.11
CA ILE A 126 10.96 -0.78 -7.32
C ILE A 126 9.49 -0.45 -7.04
N LYS A 127 8.75 -1.33 -6.35
CA LYS A 127 7.34 -1.06 -6.01
C LYS A 127 7.21 0.17 -5.12
N LEU A 128 8.02 0.24 -4.07
CA LEU A 128 8.01 1.35 -3.11
C LEU A 128 8.36 2.68 -3.77
N TYR A 129 9.38 2.74 -4.63
CA TYR A 129 9.72 3.96 -5.37
C TYR A 129 8.64 4.35 -6.39
N LYS A 130 8.03 3.38 -7.08
CA LYS A 130 6.88 3.68 -7.95
C LYS A 130 5.69 4.21 -7.14
N ASP A 131 5.43 3.66 -5.96
CA ASP A 131 4.36 4.13 -5.07
C ASP A 131 4.64 5.53 -4.51
N ALA A 132 5.91 5.86 -4.24
CA ALA A 132 6.34 7.21 -3.88
C ALA A 132 6.15 8.19 -5.03
N LEU A 133 6.61 7.86 -6.25
CA LEU A 133 6.50 8.72 -7.43
C LEU A 133 5.07 8.92 -7.93
N ARG A 134 4.15 8.00 -7.64
CA ARG A 134 2.73 8.23 -7.90
C ARG A 134 2.14 9.35 -7.03
N ARG A 135 2.72 9.58 -5.85
CA ARG A 135 2.29 10.59 -4.87
C ARG A 135 3.05 11.90 -5.02
N ASP A 136 4.35 11.81 -5.29
CA ASP A 136 5.20 12.95 -5.65
C ASP A 136 5.95 12.66 -6.95
N PRO A 137 5.36 13.00 -8.11
CA PRO A 137 6.01 12.80 -9.41
C PRO A 137 7.24 13.68 -9.66
N SER A 138 7.49 14.68 -8.80
CA SER A 138 8.62 15.62 -8.91
C SER A 138 9.88 15.15 -8.19
N ASP A 139 9.80 14.02 -7.49
CA ASP A 139 10.89 13.45 -6.72
C ASP A 139 11.99 12.83 -7.60
N GLU A 140 12.95 13.65 -8.00
CA GLU A 140 14.08 13.21 -8.84
C GLU A 140 14.98 12.18 -8.13
N GLN A 141 15.04 12.17 -6.79
CA GLN A 141 15.82 11.18 -6.04
C GLN A 141 15.15 9.81 -6.06
N ALA A 142 13.82 9.76 -5.87
CA ALA A 142 13.06 8.52 -6.05
C ALA A 142 13.18 8.00 -7.48
N ARG A 143 13.17 8.90 -8.48
CA ARG A 143 13.35 8.54 -9.89
C ARG A 143 14.74 7.93 -10.16
N TYR A 144 15.79 8.55 -9.63
CA TYR A 144 17.16 8.01 -9.71
C TYR A 144 17.25 6.62 -9.06
N ASN A 145 16.78 6.49 -7.81
CA ASN A 145 16.88 5.23 -7.08
C ASN A 145 16.00 4.13 -7.71
N LEU A 146 14.87 4.47 -8.34
CA LEU A 146 14.06 3.55 -9.13
C LEU A 146 14.85 3.00 -10.33
N ALA A 147 15.47 3.89 -11.11
CA ALA A 147 16.29 3.50 -12.26
C ALA A 147 17.44 2.58 -11.83
N LEU A 148 18.13 2.93 -10.74
CA LEU A 148 19.19 2.10 -10.15
C LEU A 148 18.67 0.73 -9.70
N ALA A 149 17.52 0.68 -9.02
CA ALA A 149 16.90 -0.57 -8.56
C ALA A 149 16.58 -1.53 -9.72
N GLN A 150 16.06 -1.01 -10.83
CA GLN A 150 15.78 -1.81 -12.02
C GLN A 150 17.04 -2.37 -12.67
N GLN A 151 18.09 -1.55 -12.76
CA GLN A 151 19.39 -2.00 -13.28
C GLN A 151 19.95 -3.12 -12.40
N LEU A 152 19.98 -2.93 -11.08
CA LEU A 152 20.50 -3.92 -10.15
C LEU A 152 19.67 -5.23 -10.15
N LEU A 153 18.34 -5.13 -10.30
CA LEU A 153 17.50 -6.32 -10.46
C LEU A 153 17.83 -7.10 -11.74
N LYS A 154 18.04 -6.40 -12.86
CA LYS A 154 18.44 -7.02 -14.13
C LYS A 154 19.80 -7.70 -13.99
N ASP A 155 20.76 -7.04 -13.37
CA ASP A 155 22.10 -7.59 -13.15
C ASP A 155 22.04 -8.79 -12.20
N GLN A 156 21.18 -8.76 -11.17
CA GLN A 156 20.93 -9.88 -10.26
C GLN A 156 20.33 -11.10 -11.01
N GLN A 157 19.43 -10.88 -11.95
CA GLN A 157 18.83 -11.95 -12.77
C GLN A 157 19.83 -12.54 -13.78
N GLN A 158 20.73 -11.71 -14.33
CA GLN A 158 21.77 -12.17 -15.27
C GLN A 158 22.89 -12.95 -14.58
N ASN A 159 23.19 -12.63 -13.31
CA ASN A 159 24.25 -13.28 -12.54
C ASN A 159 23.79 -14.49 -11.71
N GLN A 160 22.51 -14.87 -11.78
CA GLN A 160 22.08 -16.18 -11.27
C GLN A 160 22.47 -17.26 -12.29
N PRO A 161 23.18 -18.33 -11.88
CA PRO A 161 23.40 -19.46 -12.79
C PRO A 161 22.04 -19.98 -13.23
N GLN A 162 21.77 -19.96 -14.54
CA GLN A 162 20.62 -20.64 -15.12
C GLN A 162 20.72 -22.11 -14.73
N ASN A 163 20.01 -22.50 -13.67
CA ASN A 163 19.75 -23.91 -13.43
C ASN A 163 18.72 -24.32 -14.47
N ASN A 164 19.24 -24.96 -15.52
CA ASN A 164 18.60 -25.30 -16.76
C ASN A 164 17.41 -26.23 -16.50
N GLN A 165 16.20 -25.71 -16.33
CA GLN A 165 14.96 -26.48 -16.48
C GLN A 165 14.58 -26.55 -17.97
N ASN A 166 15.46 -27.18 -18.76
CA ASN A 166 15.02 -27.91 -19.95
C ASN A 166 14.57 -29.28 -19.48
N GLN A 167 13.32 -29.38 -19.03
CA GLN A 167 12.64 -30.66 -18.90
C GLN A 167 11.54 -30.72 -19.96
N ASP A 168 11.81 -31.55 -20.97
CA ASP A 168 10.88 -32.25 -21.85
C ASP A 168 9.54 -31.59 -22.16
N ASN A 169 9.44 -31.07 -23.39
CA ASN A 169 8.20 -31.23 -24.13
C ASN A 169 8.49 -31.53 -25.60
N ASN A 170 9.11 -32.70 -25.82
CA ASN A 170 9.20 -33.33 -27.13
C ASN A 170 8.31 -34.57 -27.13
N GLN A 171 7.01 -34.42 -27.44
CA GLN A 171 6.14 -35.49 -27.94
C GLN A 171 4.77 -34.91 -28.34
N ASN A 172 4.63 -34.44 -29.58
CA ASN A 172 3.66 -35.02 -30.53
C ASN A 172 3.76 -34.30 -31.89
N GLN A 173 4.60 -34.83 -32.78
CA GLN A 173 4.45 -34.67 -34.23
C GLN A 173 4.43 -36.07 -34.84
N ASN A 174 3.24 -36.60 -35.05
CA ASN A 174 2.89 -37.58 -36.08
C ASN A 174 1.52 -37.11 -36.56
N ASN A 175 1.41 -36.34 -37.64
CA ASN A 175 1.51 -36.77 -39.04
C ASN A 175 0.55 -37.93 -39.34
N ASP A 176 -0.66 -37.58 -39.76
CA ASP A 176 -1.36 -38.32 -40.81
C ASP A 176 -2.08 -37.32 -41.71
N ASN A 177 -1.59 -37.30 -42.95
CA ASN A 177 -2.06 -36.47 -44.03
C ASN A 177 -2.87 -37.37 -44.96
N ASN A 178 -4.00 -36.84 -45.42
CA ASN A 178 -4.62 -37.12 -46.72
C ASN A 178 -5.53 -38.37 -46.87
N GLN A 179 -6.83 -38.15 -47.13
CA GLN A 179 -7.42 -38.57 -48.41
C GLN A 179 -8.77 -37.90 -48.70
N ASN A 180 -8.93 -37.62 -49.99
CA ASN A 180 -9.96 -36.85 -50.66
C ASN A 180 -11.06 -37.78 -51.22
N ASP A 181 -12.18 -37.16 -51.59
CA ASP A 181 -13.18 -37.55 -52.60
C ASP A 181 -14.49 -38.31 -52.23
N GLN A 182 -15.58 -37.52 -52.39
CA GLN A 182 -16.82 -37.76 -53.16
C GLN A 182 -17.91 -38.75 -52.69
N ASN A 183 -19.09 -38.23 -52.33
CA ASN A 183 -20.35 -38.28 -53.13
C ASN A 183 -21.51 -37.60 -52.35
N GLN A 184 -22.10 -36.50 -52.86
CA GLN A 184 -23.34 -36.38 -53.66
C GLN A 184 -24.68 -36.29 -52.87
N ASN A 185 -25.36 -35.16 -53.15
CA ASN A 185 -26.79 -34.93 -53.32
C ASN A 185 -27.74 -34.70 -52.12
N ASN A 186 -28.14 -33.41 -52.02
CA ASN A 186 -29.51 -32.88 -52.18
C ASN A 186 -30.67 -33.50 -51.37
N ASP A 187 -31.33 -32.70 -50.51
CA ASP A 187 -32.70 -32.23 -50.76
C ASP A 187 -33.27 -31.30 -49.66
N ASN A 188 -33.90 -30.21 -50.14
CA ASN A 188 -35.11 -29.52 -49.69
C ASN A 188 -35.35 -29.06 -48.23
N ASN A 189 -35.39 -27.72 -48.08
CA ASN A 189 -36.59 -26.88 -47.89
C ASN A 189 -37.58 -27.22 -46.75
N ASN A 190 -37.68 -26.35 -45.73
CA ASN A 190 -38.87 -25.53 -45.39
C ASN A 190 -38.90 -25.02 -43.93
N ASN A 191 -39.29 -23.73 -43.81
CA ASN A 191 -40.18 -23.07 -42.84
C ASN A 191 -40.24 -23.46 -41.35
N ASP A 192 -40.02 -22.42 -40.53
CA ASP A 192 -40.52 -22.17 -39.16
C ASP A 192 -42.06 -22.38 -39.06
N PRO A 193 -42.61 -22.84 -37.91
CA PRO A 193 -43.04 -21.88 -36.88
C PRO A 193 -42.93 -22.37 -35.42
N ASN A 194 -42.40 -21.49 -34.56
CA ASN A 194 -42.93 -21.07 -33.25
C ASN A 194 -43.87 -22.03 -32.47
N GLN A 195 -43.48 -22.41 -31.23
CA GLN A 195 -44.42 -22.51 -30.10
C GLN A 195 -43.72 -22.48 -28.73
N ASN A 196 -44.21 -21.54 -27.91
CA ASN A 196 -44.20 -21.43 -26.44
C ASN A 196 -44.18 -22.78 -25.69
N ASP A 197 -43.52 -22.85 -24.53
CA ASP A 197 -44.26 -22.74 -23.27
C ASP A 197 -43.40 -22.49 -22.02
N GLN A 198 -44.07 -21.83 -21.09
CA GLN A 198 -43.66 -21.32 -19.78
C GLN A 198 -43.16 -22.44 -18.84
N ASN A 199 -42.28 -22.14 -17.87
CA ASN A 199 -42.74 -21.90 -16.49
C ASN A 199 -41.62 -21.50 -15.49
N GLN A 200 -42.12 -20.77 -14.51
CA GLN A 200 -41.62 -20.12 -13.29
C GLN A 200 -40.54 -20.77 -12.42
N ASN A 201 -39.63 -19.90 -11.96
CA ASN A 201 -39.40 -19.51 -10.55
C ASN A 201 -38.95 -20.60 -9.55
N ASN A 202 -37.72 -20.47 -9.02
CA ASN A 202 -37.58 -20.29 -7.56
C ASN A 202 -36.19 -19.75 -7.13
N GLN A 203 -36.23 -18.87 -6.14
CA GLN A 203 -35.09 -18.35 -5.38
C GLN A 203 -34.40 -19.46 -4.57
N GLY A 204 -33.09 -19.33 -4.42
CA GLY A 204 -32.31 -20.03 -3.40
C GLY A 204 -30.97 -19.35 -3.24
N GLY A 205 -30.84 -18.55 -2.18
CA GLY A 205 -29.65 -17.75 -1.89
C GLY A 205 -28.42 -18.59 -1.51
N GLY A 206 -27.26 -17.93 -1.59
CA GLY A 206 -26.03 -18.45 -1.00
C GLY A 206 -24.78 -17.85 -1.65
N GLY A 207 -23.94 -17.23 -0.82
CA GLY A 207 -22.53 -17.05 -1.15
C GLY A 207 -22.12 -15.65 -1.57
N SER A 208 -22.01 -14.74 -0.59
CA SER A 208 -21.09 -13.61 -0.71
C SER A 208 -19.65 -14.17 -0.67
N SER A 209 -19.13 -14.57 -1.81
CA SER A 209 -17.70 -14.78 -2.02
C SER A 209 -17.17 -13.56 -2.76
N GLY A 210 -16.65 -12.62 -1.98
CA GLY A 210 -15.85 -11.51 -2.48
C GLY A 210 -14.56 -12.04 -3.10
N GLN A 211 -14.65 -12.51 -4.34
CA GLN A 211 -13.52 -12.50 -5.25
C GLN A 211 -13.32 -11.03 -5.63
N GLN A 212 -12.43 -10.36 -4.91
CA GLN A 212 -11.86 -9.10 -5.36
C GLN A 212 -11.21 -9.39 -6.71
N ALA A 213 -11.91 -9.04 -7.80
CA ALA A 213 -11.29 -8.91 -9.10
C ALA A 213 -10.04 -8.03 -8.92
N PRO A 214 -8.90 -8.37 -9.54
CA PRO A 214 -7.70 -7.54 -9.46
C PRO A 214 -8.11 -6.11 -9.79
N GLN A 215 -7.91 -5.19 -8.84
CA GLN A 215 -8.28 -3.79 -9.00
C GLN A 215 -7.61 -3.29 -10.26
N ARG A 216 -8.39 -3.10 -11.33
CA ARG A 216 -7.90 -2.49 -12.55
C ARG A 216 -7.47 -1.07 -12.20
N LEU A 217 -6.23 -0.72 -12.51
CA LEU A 217 -5.73 0.62 -12.30
C LEU A 217 -6.63 1.63 -13.02
N SER A 218 -6.80 2.82 -12.44
CA SER A 218 -7.56 3.86 -13.14
C SER A 218 -6.78 4.28 -14.39
N PRO A 219 -7.45 4.75 -15.46
CA PRO A 219 -6.76 5.29 -16.63
C PRO A 219 -5.76 6.40 -16.30
N SER A 220 -6.02 7.19 -15.25
CA SER A 220 -5.10 8.21 -14.75
C SER A 220 -3.83 7.59 -14.16
N ASP A 221 -3.97 6.54 -13.36
CA ASP A 221 -2.83 5.83 -12.77
C ASP A 221 -1.98 5.14 -13.83
N GLU A 222 -2.60 4.57 -14.87
CA GLU A 222 -1.88 3.99 -16.00
C GLU A 222 -1.09 5.06 -16.78
N GLN A 223 -1.68 6.23 -17.03
CA GLN A 223 -0.99 7.34 -17.69
C GLN A 223 0.18 7.84 -16.86
N MET A 224 0.01 7.96 -15.55
CA MET A 224 1.07 8.33 -14.61
C MET A 224 2.20 7.30 -14.61
N LEU A 225 1.88 6.01 -14.57
CA LEU A 225 2.88 4.94 -14.65
C LEU A 225 3.69 5.01 -15.93
N ARG A 226 3.04 5.22 -17.08
CA ARG A 226 3.75 5.42 -18.36
C ARG A 226 4.61 6.68 -18.37
N ALA A 227 4.23 7.73 -17.64
CA ALA A 227 5.05 8.94 -17.50
C ALA A 227 6.29 8.67 -16.64
N ILE A 228 6.12 7.97 -15.52
CA ILE A 228 7.22 7.51 -14.66
C ILE A 228 8.21 6.66 -15.46
N ASP A 229 7.72 5.65 -16.19
CA ASP A 229 8.58 4.74 -16.98
C ASP A 229 9.36 5.49 -18.09
N ARG A 230 8.75 6.50 -18.74
CA ARG A 230 9.45 7.32 -19.76
C ARG A 230 10.55 8.19 -19.16
N GLN A 231 10.28 8.85 -18.04
CA GLN A 231 11.29 9.69 -17.37
C GLN A 231 12.39 8.83 -16.74
N GLU A 232 12.06 7.61 -16.32
CA GLU A 232 13.02 6.61 -15.83
C GLU A 232 13.99 6.18 -16.94
N GLN A 233 13.51 5.87 -18.15
CA GLN A 233 14.39 5.58 -19.30
C GLN A 233 15.39 6.72 -19.57
N ASN A 234 14.91 7.96 -19.56
CA ASN A 234 15.76 9.14 -19.71
C ASN A 234 16.80 9.25 -18.58
N THR A 235 16.46 8.80 -17.38
CA THR A 235 17.37 8.80 -16.23
C THR A 235 18.42 7.70 -16.40
N GLN A 236 18.03 6.48 -16.79
CA GLN A 236 18.97 5.40 -17.06
C GLN A 236 20.00 5.76 -18.14
N ASP A 237 19.59 6.46 -19.20
CA ASP A 237 20.52 6.87 -20.26
C ASP A 237 21.55 7.87 -19.75
N LYS A 238 21.17 8.77 -18.83
CA LYS A 238 22.11 9.66 -18.14
C LYS A 238 23.08 8.88 -17.25
N LEU A 239 22.61 7.89 -16.51
CA LEU A 239 23.45 7.03 -15.64
C LEU A 239 24.47 6.21 -16.43
N LYS A 240 24.19 5.88 -17.69
CA LYS A 240 25.16 5.21 -18.57
C LYS A 240 26.17 6.18 -19.17
N GLY A 241 25.76 7.42 -19.43
CA GLY A 241 26.59 8.47 -20.03
C GLY A 241 27.56 9.12 -19.05
N ASP A 242 27.09 9.43 -17.85
CA ASP A 242 27.93 9.82 -16.71
C ASP A 242 28.30 8.56 -15.96
N LYS A 243 29.59 8.26 -15.81
CA LYS A 243 30.13 7.15 -15.00
C LYS A 243 29.87 7.37 -13.49
N THR A 244 28.64 7.65 -13.12
CA THR A 244 28.18 7.73 -11.73
C THR A 244 28.23 6.32 -11.17
N GLU A 245 29.16 6.08 -10.25
CA GLU A 245 29.15 4.87 -9.45
C GLU A 245 27.78 4.78 -8.76
N GLY A 246 27.01 3.74 -9.10
CA GLY A 246 25.59 3.56 -8.76
C GLY A 246 25.35 3.30 -7.28
N ALA A 247 25.72 4.24 -6.42
CA ALA A 247 25.39 4.24 -5.02
C ALA A 247 23.94 4.72 -4.83
N VAL A 248 23.21 4.05 -3.94
CA VAL A 248 21.87 4.49 -3.54
C VAL A 248 21.97 5.87 -2.90
N ILE A 249 21.13 6.80 -3.34
CA ILE A 249 21.03 8.10 -2.68
C ILE A 249 20.17 7.90 -1.45
N HIS A 250 20.78 8.00 -0.27
CA HIS A 250 20.08 7.99 1.01
C HIS A 250 20.01 9.41 1.56
N THR A 251 18.85 10.04 1.40
CA THR A 251 18.55 11.29 2.11
C THR A 251 17.26 11.09 2.89
N THR A 252 17.32 11.16 4.21
CA THR A 252 16.11 11.27 5.03
C THR A 252 15.41 12.56 4.66
N LYS A 253 14.19 12.48 4.16
CA LYS A 253 13.41 13.66 3.81
C LYS A 253 12.79 14.25 5.08
N ASP A 254 12.90 15.55 5.28
CA ASP A 254 12.18 16.21 6.37
C ASP A 254 10.73 16.53 5.92
N TRP A 255 9.81 16.58 6.89
CA TRP A 255 8.40 16.95 6.74
C TRP A 255 8.13 18.29 7.43
#